data_AF-A0A674KEI3-F1
#
_entry.id   AF-A0A674KEI3-F1
#
_cell.length_a   1.000
_cell.length_b   1.000
_cell.length_c   1.000
_cell.angle_alpha   90.00
_cell.angle_beta   90.00
_cell.angle_gamma   90.00
#
_symmetry.space_group_name_H-M   'P 1'
#
loop_
_entity.id
_entity.type
_entity.pdbx_description
1 polymer ?
#
loop_
_entity_poly.entity_id
_entity_poly.type
_entity_poly.pdbx_seq_one_letter_code
_entity_poly.pdbx_strand_id
1 'polypeptide(L)'
;METAVTRLETMFQKAESDLDYIQHKLEFEIMKNLPDNPSAEENPVTLLEKLSVVKSRYKMLCAQLEEISKEQRESMSCIHATLENTMKMVQALQRHADLELSPLSEEEQTAAQQLACKTVKGTDPPVEEPLSSVSTGPIPDGEPQFKPVTKEMFMAVPRIIRSTVKLVDLNSFYRELFNYFVLNGNRAALSVAQMNKMNMKATNSRLQILKELSIVEIDKQGNAKLTVYI
;
A
#
# COMPACT_ATOMS: atom_id res chain seq x y z
N MET A 1 -18.76 -58.80 -26.13
CA MET A 1 -18.48 -57.35 -26.31
C MET A 1 -19.71 -56.53 -25.95
N GLU A 2 -20.87 -56.84 -26.54
CA GLU A 2 -22.16 -56.15 -26.32
C GLU A 2 -22.56 -56.00 -24.84
N THR A 3 -22.49 -57.07 -24.03
CA THR A 3 -22.82 -57.00 -22.58
C THR A 3 -21.93 -56.02 -21.80
N ALA A 4 -20.65 -55.89 -22.17
CA ALA A 4 -19.75 -54.95 -21.52
C ALA A 4 -20.07 -53.51 -21.93
N VAL A 5 -20.47 -53.29 -23.18
CA VAL A 5 -20.91 -51.99 -23.69
C VAL A 5 -22.21 -51.56 -23.03
N THR A 6 -23.23 -52.44 -22.94
CA THR A 6 -24.49 -52.15 -22.25
C THR A 6 -24.26 -51.82 -20.76
N ARG A 7 -23.36 -52.55 -20.10
CA ARG A 7 -22.99 -52.26 -18.71
C ARG A 7 -22.33 -50.89 -18.57
N LEU A 8 -21.44 -50.54 -19.49
CA LEU A 8 -20.78 -49.23 -19.49
C LEU A 8 -21.78 -48.10 -19.77
N GLU A 9 -22.70 -48.29 -20.72
CA GLU A 9 -23.79 -47.36 -21.01
C GLU A 9 -24.68 -47.14 -19.78
N THR A 10 -25.03 -48.21 -19.06
CA THR A 10 -25.81 -48.10 -17.82
C THR A 10 -25.03 -47.33 -16.73
N MET A 11 -23.71 -47.53 -16.64
CA MET A 11 -22.88 -46.77 -15.72
C MET A 11 -22.84 -45.27 -16.08
N PHE A 12 -22.79 -44.94 -17.37
CA PHE A 12 -22.85 -43.56 -17.84
C PHE A 12 -24.21 -42.92 -17.58
N GLN A 13 -25.32 -43.60 -17.91
CA GLN A 13 -26.67 -43.11 -17.63
C GLN A 13 -26.89 -42.87 -16.14
N LYS A 14 -26.36 -43.76 -15.28
CA LYS A 14 -26.39 -43.56 -13.83
C LYS A 14 -25.53 -42.36 -13.40
N ALA A 15 -24.31 -42.23 -13.93
CA ALA A 15 -23.43 -41.12 -13.59
C ALA A 15 -24.02 -39.77 -14.02
N GLU A 16 -24.67 -39.70 -15.18
CA GLU A 16 -25.39 -38.52 -15.67
C GLU A 16 -26.56 -38.17 -14.75
N SER A 17 -27.39 -39.16 -14.40
CA SER A 17 -28.51 -38.97 -13.46
C SER A 17 -28.04 -38.54 -12.06
N ASP A 18 -26.91 -39.08 -11.58
CA ASP A 18 -26.32 -38.70 -10.29
C ASP A 18 -25.81 -37.23 -10.33
N LEU A 19 -25.22 -36.79 -11.45
CA LEU A 19 -24.78 -35.41 -11.64
C LEU A 19 -25.96 -34.43 -11.70
N ASP A 20 -27.02 -34.78 -12.43
CA ASP A 20 -28.25 -33.99 -12.50
C ASP A 20 -28.88 -33.82 -11.11
N TYR A 21 -28.91 -34.89 -10.32
CA TYR A 21 -29.40 -34.83 -8.94
C TYR A 21 -28.55 -33.89 -8.07
N ILE A 22 -27.23 -33.96 -8.20
CA ILE A 22 -26.31 -33.06 -7.47
C ILE A 22 -26.56 -31.60 -7.88
N GLN A 23 -26.67 -31.33 -9.18
CA GLN A 23 -26.94 -29.99 -9.70
C GLN A 23 -28.24 -29.43 -9.14
N HIS A 24 -29.35 -30.16 -9.25
CA HIS A 24 -30.64 -29.69 -8.75
C HIS A 24 -30.67 -29.49 -7.23
N LYS A 25 -29.99 -30.35 -6.48
CA LYS A 25 -29.87 -30.18 -5.03
C LYS A 25 -29.09 -28.90 -4.68
N LEU A 26 -27.99 -28.64 -5.38
CA LEU A 26 -27.21 -27.41 -5.20
C LEU A 26 -28.02 -26.16 -5.57
N GLU A 27 -28.71 -26.17 -6.71
CA GLU A 27 -29.58 -25.07 -7.14
C GLU A 27 -30.66 -24.77 -6.09
N PHE A 28 -31.33 -25.81 -5.60
CA PHE A 28 -32.36 -25.69 -4.56
C PHE A 28 -31.78 -25.09 -3.27
N GLU A 29 -30.64 -25.59 -2.79
CA GLU A 29 -30.01 -25.08 -1.58
C GLU A 29 -29.53 -23.62 -1.76
N ILE A 30 -28.97 -23.26 -2.92
CA ILE A 30 -28.56 -21.88 -3.21
C ILE A 30 -29.76 -20.94 -3.21
N MET A 31 -30.85 -21.31 -3.88
CA MET A 31 -32.07 -20.49 -3.93
C MET A 31 -32.73 -20.36 -2.56
N LYS A 32 -32.73 -21.43 -1.75
CA LYS A 32 -33.30 -21.42 -0.40
C LYS A 32 -32.51 -20.52 0.57
N ASN A 33 -31.20 -20.46 0.43
CA ASN A 33 -30.32 -19.69 1.31
C ASN A 33 -30.10 -18.25 0.84
N LEU A 34 -30.66 -17.85 -0.31
CA LEU A 34 -30.51 -16.50 -0.81
C LEU A 34 -31.29 -15.52 0.09
N PRO A 35 -30.67 -14.40 0.55
CA PRO A 35 -31.40 -13.38 1.28
C PRO A 35 -32.50 -12.77 0.40
N ASP A 36 -33.63 -12.35 0.98
CA ASP A 36 -34.73 -11.69 0.25
C ASP A 36 -34.30 -10.40 -0.48
N ASN A 37 -33.14 -9.85 -0.12
CA ASN A 37 -32.53 -8.71 -0.79
C ASN A 37 -31.00 -8.92 -0.92
N PRO A 38 -30.54 -9.64 -1.96
CA PRO A 38 -29.12 -9.87 -2.16
C PRO A 38 -28.45 -8.54 -2.53
N SER A 39 -27.48 -8.11 -1.72
CA SER A 39 -26.69 -6.92 -2.05
C SER A 39 -25.90 -7.18 -3.35
N ALA A 40 -26.12 -6.35 -4.37
CA ALA A 40 -25.39 -6.43 -5.64
C ALA A 40 -23.86 -6.28 -5.49
N GLU A 41 -23.39 -5.87 -4.32
CA GLU A 41 -21.99 -5.68 -3.96
C GLU A 41 -21.24 -6.99 -3.63
N GLU A 42 -21.95 -8.08 -3.32
CA GLU A 42 -21.36 -9.36 -2.95
C GLU A 42 -21.22 -10.34 -4.13
N ASN A 43 -21.72 -9.98 -5.31
CA ASN A 43 -21.63 -10.84 -6.49
C ASN A 43 -20.17 -10.89 -7.00
N PRO A 44 -19.53 -12.09 -7.06
CA PRO A 44 -18.13 -12.21 -7.47
C PRO A 44 -17.88 -11.76 -8.91
N VAL A 45 -18.87 -11.88 -9.80
CA VAL A 45 -18.75 -11.43 -11.21
C VAL A 45 -18.67 -9.91 -11.28
N THR A 46 -19.54 -9.21 -10.55
CA THR A 46 -19.54 -7.74 -10.54
C THR A 46 -18.31 -7.19 -9.81
N LEU A 47 -17.85 -7.88 -8.76
CA LEU A 47 -16.64 -7.53 -8.04
C LEU A 47 -15.39 -7.64 -8.94
N LEU A 48 -15.31 -8.69 -9.75
CA LEU A 48 -14.20 -8.88 -10.69
C LEU A 48 -14.13 -7.77 -11.74
N GLU A 49 -15.29 -7.34 -12.26
CA GLU A 49 -15.38 -6.22 -13.19
C GLU A 49 -14.94 -4.90 -12.54
N LYS A 50 -15.46 -4.59 -11.34
CA LYS A 50 -15.04 -3.41 -10.58
C LYS A 50 -13.53 -3.41 -10.31
N LEU A 51 -12.98 -4.55 -9.92
CA LEU A 51 -11.54 -4.70 -9.65
C LEU A 51 -10.70 -4.49 -10.91
N SER A 52 -11.17 -4.97 -12.07
CA SER A 52 -10.51 -4.73 -13.36
C SER A 52 -10.45 -3.23 -13.69
N VAL A 53 -11.55 -2.51 -13.49
CA VAL A 53 -11.62 -1.05 -13.69
C VAL A 53 -10.63 -0.32 -12.76
N VAL A 54 -10.61 -0.67 -11.47
CA VAL A 54 -9.68 -0.06 -10.50
C VAL A 54 -8.22 -0.35 -10.88
N LYS A 55 -7.90 -1.58 -11.27
CA LYS A 55 -6.56 -1.97 -11.71
C LYS A 55 -6.12 -1.19 -12.94
N SER A 56 -7.02 -1.02 -13.92
CA SER A 56 -6.76 -0.21 -15.12
C SER A 56 -6.48 1.25 -14.76
N ARG A 57 -7.31 1.86 -13.92
CA ARG A 57 -7.14 3.25 -13.47
C ARG A 57 -5.84 3.45 -12.71
N TYR A 58 -5.46 2.50 -11.85
CA TYR A 58 -4.19 2.53 -11.14
C TYR A 58 -3.00 2.54 -12.11
N LYS A 59 -2.98 1.60 -13.07
CA LYS A 59 -1.91 1.53 -14.07
C LYS A 59 -1.77 2.81 -14.88
N MET A 60 -2.90 3.39 -15.30
CA MET A 60 -2.92 4.67 -16.01
C MET A 60 -2.34 5.80 -15.15
N LEU A 61 -2.69 5.86 -13.86
CA LEU A 61 -2.18 6.88 -12.94
C LEU A 61 -0.67 6.73 -12.71
N CYS A 62 -0.17 5.51 -12.59
CA CYS A 62 1.27 5.23 -12.50
C CYS A 62 2.02 5.73 -13.74
N ALA A 63 1.53 5.39 -14.94
CA ALA A 63 2.13 5.86 -16.19
C ALA A 63 2.13 7.40 -16.30
N GLN A 64 1.05 8.06 -15.89
CA GLN A 64 0.98 9.53 -15.86
C GLN A 64 2.00 10.12 -14.87
N LEU A 65 2.16 9.52 -13.70
CA LEU A 65 3.14 9.99 -12.70
C LEU A 65 4.57 9.84 -13.21
N GLU A 66 4.89 8.74 -13.89
CA GLU A 66 6.20 8.50 -14.49
C GLU A 66 6.54 9.55 -15.54
N GLU A 67 5.61 9.84 -16.46
CA GLU A 67 5.80 10.88 -17.48
C GLU A 67 5.96 12.28 -16.85
N ILE A 68 5.12 12.65 -15.88
CA ILE A 68 5.27 13.94 -15.18
C ILE A 68 6.62 14.03 -14.47
N SER A 69 7.05 12.96 -13.79
CA SER A 69 8.33 12.95 -13.09
C SER A 69 9.52 13.10 -14.06
N LYS A 70 9.42 12.46 -15.22
CA LYS A 70 10.38 12.59 -16.31
C LYS A 70 10.42 14.03 -16.85
N GLU A 71 9.28 14.61 -17.20
CA GLU A 71 9.20 15.99 -17.69
C GLU A 71 9.73 17.00 -16.65
N GLN A 72 9.40 16.82 -15.36
CA GLN A 72 9.91 17.67 -14.28
C GLN A 72 11.44 17.62 -14.18
N ARG A 73 12.03 16.42 -14.27
CA ARG A 73 13.48 16.23 -14.25
C ARG A 73 14.15 16.85 -15.46
N GLU A 74 13.60 16.65 -16.65
CA GLU A 74 14.11 17.24 -17.90
C GLU A 74 14.01 18.77 -17.87
N SER A 75 12.89 19.32 -17.41
CA SER A 75 12.67 20.75 -17.23
C SER A 75 13.67 21.36 -16.25
N MET A 76 13.85 20.75 -15.07
CA MET A 76 14.82 21.20 -14.08
C MET A 76 16.25 21.17 -14.65
N SER A 77 16.62 20.09 -15.35
CA SER A 77 17.92 19.99 -16.01
C SER A 77 18.14 21.09 -17.06
N CYS A 78 17.10 21.44 -17.83
CA CYS A 78 17.16 22.50 -18.82
C CYS A 78 17.33 23.89 -18.17
N ILE A 79 16.57 24.17 -17.10
CA ILE A 79 16.70 25.40 -16.31
C ILE A 79 18.13 25.53 -15.77
N HIS A 80 18.68 24.45 -15.21
CA HIS A 80 20.06 24.41 -14.72
C HIS A 80 21.08 24.76 -15.79
N ALA A 81 21.02 24.07 -16.93
CA ALA A 81 21.95 24.30 -18.03
C ALA A 81 21.85 25.74 -18.57
N THR A 82 20.63 26.27 -18.67
CA THR A 82 20.39 27.64 -19.15
C THR A 82 20.94 28.67 -18.18
N LEU A 83 20.71 28.49 -16.88
CA LEU A 83 21.20 29.38 -15.83
C LEU A 83 22.74 29.37 -15.79
N GLU A 84 23.34 28.18 -15.85
CA GLU A 84 24.80 28.02 -15.86
C GLU A 84 25.44 28.70 -17.08
N ASN A 85 24.87 28.50 -18.27
CA ASN A 85 25.37 29.13 -19.50
C ASN A 85 25.23 30.66 -19.44
N THR A 86 24.10 31.16 -18.96
CA THR A 86 23.86 32.60 -18.81
C THR A 86 24.85 33.21 -17.82
N MET A 87 25.10 32.56 -16.69
CA MET A 87 26.08 33.00 -15.70
C MET A 87 27.50 33.05 -16.28
N LYS A 88 27.92 32.02 -17.02
CA LYS A 88 29.21 32.01 -17.74
C LYS A 88 29.33 33.16 -18.73
N MET A 89 28.27 33.43 -19.50
CA MET A 89 28.25 34.51 -20.49
C MET A 89 28.34 35.90 -19.83
N VAL A 90 27.58 36.13 -18.76
CA VAL A 90 27.61 37.39 -18.00
C VAL A 90 28.99 37.62 -17.38
N GLN A 91 29.60 36.59 -16.79
CA GLN A 91 30.96 36.68 -16.24
C GLN A 91 32.01 37.00 -17.31
N ALA A 92 31.88 36.43 -18.51
CA ALA A 92 32.79 36.74 -19.62
C ALA A 92 32.67 38.22 -20.03
N LEU A 93 31.45 38.74 -20.18
CA LEU A 93 31.20 40.14 -20.52
C LEU A 93 31.71 41.10 -19.44
N GLN A 94 31.49 40.78 -18.16
CA GLN A 94 31.99 41.59 -17.03
C GLN A 94 33.51 41.68 -17.02
N ARG A 95 34.21 40.57 -17.28
CA ARG A 95 35.67 40.56 -17.43
C ARG A 95 36.15 41.39 -18.62
N HIS A 96 35.42 41.40 -19.72
CA HIS A 96 35.77 42.23 -20.88
C HIS A 96 35.55 43.73 -20.65
N ALA A 97 34.65 44.10 -19.74
CA ALA A 97 34.32 45.49 -19.43
C ALA A 97 35.09 46.06 -18.22
N ASP A 98 36.03 45.30 -17.64
CA ASP A 98 36.79 45.64 -16.42
C ASP A 98 35.90 46.06 -15.22
N LEU A 99 34.69 45.48 -15.12
CA LEU A 99 33.86 45.63 -13.91
C LEU A 99 34.34 44.68 -12.81
N GLU A 100 34.58 45.20 -11.60
CA GLU A 100 34.87 44.36 -10.44
C GLU A 100 33.68 43.46 -10.08
N LEU A 101 33.96 42.17 -9.90
CA LEU A 101 32.98 41.16 -9.51
C LEU A 101 32.83 41.15 -7.99
N SER A 102 31.70 41.61 -7.48
CA SER A 102 31.30 41.28 -6.11
C SER A 102 31.00 39.77 -6.03
N PRO A 103 31.47 39.06 -4.99
CA PRO A 103 31.06 37.68 -4.75
C PRO A 103 29.54 37.62 -4.57
N LEU A 104 28.96 36.47 -4.94
CA LEU A 104 27.55 36.19 -4.67
C LEU A 104 27.25 36.42 -3.20
N SER A 105 26.17 37.12 -2.93
CA SER A 105 25.64 37.28 -1.58
C SER A 105 25.23 35.92 -1.00
N GLU A 106 25.15 35.84 0.32
CA GLU A 106 24.76 34.60 1.02
C GLU A 106 23.40 34.07 0.56
N GLU A 107 22.47 34.95 0.24
CA GLU A 107 21.13 34.60 -0.23
C GLU A 107 21.18 33.96 -1.63
N GLU A 108 21.97 34.52 -2.54
CA GLU A 108 22.14 33.97 -3.90
C GLU A 108 22.91 32.65 -3.89
N GLN A 109 23.88 32.51 -2.99
CA GLN A 109 24.64 31.27 -2.82
C GLN A 109 23.76 30.15 -2.25
N THR A 110 22.85 30.50 -1.34
CA THR A 110 21.82 29.58 -0.83
C THR A 110 20.82 29.20 -1.91
N ALA A 111 20.37 30.14 -2.73
CA ALA A 111 19.47 29.88 -3.85
C ALA A 111 20.11 28.93 -4.89
N ALA A 112 21.39 29.13 -5.21
CA ALA A 112 22.14 28.26 -6.10
C ALA A 112 22.28 26.82 -5.56
N GLN A 113 22.50 26.66 -4.25
CA GLN A 113 22.53 25.34 -3.60
C GLN A 113 21.15 24.65 -3.61
N GLN A 114 20.08 25.40 -3.37
CA GLN A 114 18.71 24.84 -3.40
C GLN A 114 18.29 24.40 -4.79
N LEU A 115 18.75 25.10 -5.82
CA LEU A 115 18.60 24.67 -7.21
C LEU A 115 19.39 23.38 -7.43
N ALA A 116 20.68 23.34 -7.09
CA ALA A 116 21.55 22.18 -7.36
C ALA A 116 21.15 20.90 -6.59
N CYS A 117 20.44 21.03 -5.45
CA CYS A 117 20.11 19.94 -4.55
C CYS A 117 18.64 19.49 -4.62
N LYS A 118 18.13 19.08 -5.79
CA LYS A 118 16.95 18.18 -5.88
C LYS A 118 17.05 17.20 -7.05
N THR A 119 18.15 16.48 -7.15
CA THR A 119 18.07 15.15 -7.77
C THR A 119 17.40 14.24 -6.75
N VAL A 120 16.10 13.99 -6.92
CA VAL A 120 15.43 12.85 -6.29
C VAL A 120 16.32 11.64 -6.57
N LYS A 121 16.99 11.14 -5.55
CA LYS A 121 17.62 9.83 -5.59
C LYS A 121 16.47 8.89 -5.94
N GLY A 122 16.46 8.39 -7.17
CA GLY A 122 15.50 7.41 -7.61
C GLY A 122 15.53 6.27 -6.62
N THR A 123 14.46 6.13 -5.86
CA THR A 123 14.05 4.80 -5.43
C THR A 123 13.66 4.13 -6.73
N ASP A 124 14.44 3.14 -7.16
CA ASP A 124 14.09 2.30 -8.30
C ASP A 124 12.63 1.85 -8.17
N PRO A 125 11.85 1.84 -9.26
CA PRO A 125 10.56 1.18 -9.25
C PRO A 125 10.79 -0.27 -8.83
N PRO A 126 9.95 -0.87 -7.97
CA PRO A 126 10.04 -2.30 -7.71
C PRO A 126 9.86 -3.00 -9.05
N VAL A 127 10.92 -3.69 -9.48
CA VAL A 127 10.92 -4.56 -10.65
C VAL A 127 9.73 -5.49 -10.52
N GLU A 128 8.74 -5.33 -11.41
CA GLU A 128 7.66 -6.30 -11.58
C GLU A 128 8.29 -7.60 -12.08
N GLU A 129 8.47 -8.58 -11.18
CA GLU A 129 8.66 -9.96 -11.59
C GLU A 129 7.33 -10.50 -12.15
N PRO A 130 7.34 -11.11 -13.35
CA PRO A 130 6.15 -11.75 -13.91
C PRO A 130 5.82 -13.01 -13.10
N LEU A 131 4.73 -12.97 -12.35
CA LEU A 131 4.15 -14.17 -11.75
C LEU A 131 3.59 -15.09 -12.82
N SER A 132 4.36 -16.10 -13.21
CA SER A 132 3.81 -17.36 -13.73
C SER A 132 4.86 -18.48 -13.72
N SER A 133 4.90 -19.29 -12.66
CA SER A 133 5.00 -20.76 -12.77
C SER A 133 4.80 -21.44 -11.42
N VAL A 134 3.90 -22.44 -11.43
CA VAL A 134 3.73 -23.45 -10.39
C VAL A 134 5.00 -24.31 -10.30
N SER A 135 5.61 -24.44 -9.11
CA SER A 135 6.29 -25.68 -8.68
C SER A 135 6.63 -25.69 -7.17
N THR A 136 5.99 -26.62 -6.48
CA THR A 136 6.39 -27.41 -5.30
C THR A 136 7.66 -27.07 -4.48
N GLY A 137 7.42 -26.54 -3.27
CA GLY A 137 8.14 -26.77 -1.99
C GLY A 137 9.41 -25.94 -1.68
N PRO A 138 9.88 -25.84 -0.41
CA PRO A 138 9.20 -25.85 0.91
C PRO A 138 9.23 -24.46 1.61
N ILE A 139 8.38 -24.30 2.63
CA ILE A 139 8.20 -23.11 3.48
C ILE A 139 9.52 -22.52 4.01
N PRO A 140 9.77 -21.19 3.92
CA PRO A 140 10.70 -20.51 4.79
C PRO A 140 9.95 -19.92 6.00
N ASP A 141 10.31 -20.42 7.16
CA ASP A 141 9.99 -19.90 8.48
C ASP A 141 10.62 -18.50 8.62
N GLY A 142 9.81 -17.45 8.44
CA GLY A 142 10.24 -16.06 8.59
C GLY A 142 9.57 -15.47 9.83
N GLU A 143 10.36 -15.26 10.89
CA GLU A 143 9.85 -14.60 12.09
C GLU A 143 9.27 -13.21 11.74
N PRO A 144 8.14 -12.81 12.35
CA PRO A 144 7.52 -11.53 12.06
C PRO A 144 8.41 -10.36 12.54
N GLN A 145 8.99 -9.63 11.58
CA GLN A 145 9.88 -8.52 11.86
C GLN A 145 9.11 -7.25 12.25
N PHE A 146 9.26 -6.78 13.49
CA PHE A 146 8.68 -5.51 13.93
C PHE A 146 9.38 -4.30 13.28
N LYS A 147 8.63 -3.50 12.52
CA LYS A 147 9.10 -2.25 11.91
C LYS A 147 8.52 -1.04 12.66
N PRO A 148 9.32 -0.24 13.40
CA PRO A 148 8.80 0.92 14.15
C PRO A 148 8.39 2.07 13.23
N VAL A 149 7.52 2.95 13.72
CA VAL A 149 7.16 4.20 13.03
C VAL A 149 8.36 5.13 12.99
N THR A 150 8.79 5.54 11.79
CA THR A 150 9.91 6.47 11.62
C THR A 150 9.50 7.92 11.91
N LYS A 151 10.48 8.81 12.07
CA LYS A 151 10.20 10.23 12.32
C LYS A 151 9.45 10.86 11.15
N GLU A 152 9.79 10.45 9.93
CA GLU A 152 9.20 10.92 8.68
C GLU A 152 7.72 10.52 8.60
N MET A 153 7.42 9.24 8.83
CA MET A 153 6.04 8.74 8.90
C MET A 153 5.24 9.49 9.96
N PHE A 154 5.80 9.64 11.16
CA PHE A 154 5.13 10.36 12.23
C PHE A 154 4.86 11.81 11.87
N MET A 155 5.78 12.53 11.19
CA MET A 155 5.57 13.93 10.81
C MET A 155 4.59 14.12 9.64
N ALA A 156 4.35 13.09 8.84
CA ALA A 156 3.32 13.10 7.79
C ALA A 156 1.90 13.17 8.36
N VAL A 157 1.68 12.72 9.61
CA VAL A 157 0.38 12.81 10.29
C VAL A 157 0.09 14.27 10.69
N PRO A 158 -1.11 14.81 10.36
CA PRO A 158 -1.51 16.15 10.76
C PRO A 158 -1.35 16.43 12.25
N ARG A 159 -0.87 17.63 12.60
CA ARG A 159 -0.59 18.01 14.01
C ARG A 159 -1.82 17.86 14.92
N ILE A 160 -3.02 18.11 14.39
CA ILE A 160 -4.30 17.95 15.10
C ILE A 160 -4.48 16.51 15.61
N ILE A 161 -4.05 15.51 14.82
CA ILE A 161 -4.14 14.09 15.15
C ILE A 161 -2.97 13.66 16.03
N ARG A 162 -1.76 14.17 15.78
CA ARG A 162 -0.57 13.90 16.61
C ARG A 162 -0.73 14.37 18.05
N SER A 163 -1.52 15.43 18.25
CA SER A 163 -1.80 16.00 19.56
C SER A 163 -0.48 16.25 20.34
N THR A 164 -0.38 15.78 21.59
CA THR A 164 0.83 15.89 22.45
C THR A 164 1.64 14.58 22.53
N VAL A 165 1.37 13.60 21.65
CA VAL A 165 1.99 12.27 21.72
C VAL A 165 3.44 12.32 21.26
N LYS A 166 4.35 11.72 22.05
CA LYS A 166 5.77 11.56 21.68
C LYS A 166 5.96 10.30 20.83
N LEU A 167 6.85 10.37 19.84
CA LEU A 167 7.17 9.25 18.95
C LEU A 167 7.65 8.00 19.71
N VAL A 168 8.47 8.20 20.74
CA VAL A 168 8.96 7.10 21.58
C VAL A 168 7.81 6.38 22.27
N ASP A 169 6.88 7.12 22.87
CA ASP A 169 5.71 6.55 23.56
C ASP A 169 4.76 5.85 22.58
N LEU A 170 4.63 6.37 21.35
CA LEU A 170 3.83 5.76 20.29
C LEU A 170 4.43 4.42 19.84
N ASN A 171 5.74 4.38 19.60
CA ASN A 171 6.42 3.15 19.18
C ASN A 171 6.45 2.08 20.27
N SER A 172 6.55 2.47 21.55
CA SER A 172 6.38 1.53 22.67
C SER A 172 4.99 0.90 22.67
N PHE A 173 3.94 1.72 22.51
CA PHE A 173 2.57 1.23 22.41
C PHE A 173 2.34 0.35 21.18
N TYR A 174 2.88 0.73 20.02
CA TYR A 174 2.77 -0.09 18.81
C TYR A 174 3.47 -1.45 18.97
N ARG A 175 4.64 -1.49 19.61
CA ARG A 175 5.33 -2.74 19.93
C ARG A 175 4.49 -3.67 20.79
N GLU A 176 3.80 -3.13 21.80
CA GLU A 176 2.91 -3.91 22.66
C GLU A 176 1.74 -4.52 21.86
N LEU A 177 1.14 -3.75 20.93
CA LEU A 177 0.12 -4.24 20.03
C LEU A 177 0.67 -5.33 19.09
N PHE A 178 1.83 -5.10 18.50
CA PHE A 178 2.48 -6.07 17.61
C PHE A 178 2.72 -7.40 18.32
N ASN A 179 3.25 -7.37 19.55
CA ASN A 179 3.45 -8.57 20.35
C ASN A 179 2.12 -9.29 20.62
N TYR A 180 1.04 -8.55 20.90
CA TYR A 180 -0.26 -9.15 21.19
C TYR A 180 -0.90 -9.84 19.98
N PHE A 181 -0.91 -9.20 18.81
CA PHE A 181 -1.58 -9.76 17.64
C PHE A 181 -0.69 -10.72 16.84
N VAL A 182 0.61 -10.44 16.77
CA VAL A 182 1.53 -11.13 15.88
C VAL A 182 2.32 -12.22 16.61
N LEU A 183 2.97 -11.91 17.75
CA LEU A 183 3.72 -12.92 18.52
C LEU A 183 2.80 -13.89 19.26
N ASN A 184 1.73 -13.39 19.87
CA ASN A 184 0.78 -14.23 20.62
C ASN A 184 -0.34 -14.81 19.75
N GLY A 185 -0.40 -14.47 18.45
CA GLY A 185 -1.38 -15.01 17.50
C GLY A 185 -2.84 -14.64 17.78
N ASN A 186 -3.10 -13.61 18.59
CA ASN A 186 -4.46 -13.23 18.95
C ASN A 186 -5.17 -12.56 17.77
N ARG A 187 -6.39 -13.03 17.45
CA ARG A 187 -7.18 -12.49 16.32
C ARG A 187 -8.28 -11.51 16.74
N ALA A 188 -8.56 -11.40 18.04
CA ALA A 188 -9.62 -10.57 18.59
C ALA A 188 -9.23 -9.09 18.60
N ALA A 189 -10.10 -8.23 18.06
CA ALA A 189 -9.94 -6.79 18.13
C ALA A 189 -9.96 -6.31 19.60
N LEU A 190 -9.22 -5.24 19.88
CA LEU A 190 -9.05 -4.71 21.23
C LEU A 190 -9.67 -3.31 21.35
N SER A 191 -10.48 -3.09 22.38
CA SER A 191 -10.86 -1.74 22.80
C SER A 191 -9.78 -1.10 23.66
N VAL A 192 -9.80 0.22 23.76
CA VAL A 192 -8.89 0.98 24.65
C VAL A 192 -8.98 0.51 26.11
N ALA A 193 -10.18 0.14 26.57
CA ALA A 193 -10.38 -0.38 27.92
C ALA A 193 -9.69 -1.74 28.13
N GLN A 194 -9.76 -2.63 27.13
CA GLN A 194 -9.07 -3.94 27.18
C GLN A 194 -7.56 -3.77 27.12
N MET A 195 -7.05 -2.87 26.27
CA MET A 195 -5.62 -2.57 26.19
C MET A 195 -5.06 -2.06 27.52
N ASN A 196 -5.75 -1.11 28.16
CA ASN A 196 -5.34 -0.59 29.47
C ASN A 196 -5.39 -1.66 30.57
N LYS A 197 -6.36 -2.60 30.51
CA LYS A 197 -6.42 -3.76 31.42
C LYS A 197 -5.24 -4.71 31.23
N MET A 198 -4.63 -4.75 30.04
CA MET A 198 -3.42 -5.50 29.73
C MET A 198 -2.14 -4.69 29.96
N ASN A 199 -2.21 -3.63 30.77
CA ASN A 199 -1.09 -2.71 31.07
C ASN A 199 -0.51 -1.95 29.88
N MET A 200 -1.20 -1.92 28.74
CA MET A 200 -0.80 -1.08 27.62
C MET A 200 -1.18 0.36 27.91
N LYS A 201 -0.33 1.33 27.59
CA LYS A 201 -0.67 2.76 27.73
C LYS A 201 -1.55 3.22 26.57
N ALA A 202 -2.75 2.68 26.44
CA ALA A 202 -3.62 2.96 25.30
C ALA A 202 -4.36 4.30 25.45
N THR A 203 -4.27 5.13 24.41
CA THR A 203 -5.04 6.36 24.29
C THR A 203 -5.65 6.47 22.90
N ASN A 204 -6.82 7.13 22.80
CA ASN A 204 -7.48 7.35 21.51
C ASN A 204 -6.57 8.09 20.53
N SER A 205 -5.77 9.06 20.98
CA SER A 205 -4.82 9.77 20.12
C SER A 205 -3.74 8.84 19.56
N ARG A 206 -3.19 7.91 20.35
CA ARG A 206 -2.20 6.94 19.86
C ARG A 206 -2.79 6.02 18.80
N LEU A 207 -4.01 5.52 19.02
CA LEU A 207 -4.72 4.70 18.04
C LEU A 207 -5.07 5.47 16.77
N GLN A 208 -5.52 6.71 16.89
CA GLN A 208 -5.85 7.55 15.74
C GLN A 208 -4.61 7.84 14.88
N ILE A 209 -3.44 8.05 15.49
CA ILE A 209 -2.17 8.21 14.76
C ILE A 209 -1.81 6.92 14.01
N LEU A 210 -1.93 5.75 14.65
CA LEU A 210 -1.66 4.47 13.99
C LEU A 210 -2.69 4.15 12.88
N LYS A 211 -3.93 4.59 13.04
CA LYS A 211 -4.98 4.51 12.01
C LYS A 211 -4.65 5.38 10.80
N GLU A 212 -4.23 6.62 11.02
CA GLU A 212 -3.84 7.54 9.94
C GLU A 212 -2.65 6.97 9.14
N LEU A 213 -1.74 6.28 9.83
CA LEU A 213 -0.61 5.57 9.22
C LEU A 213 -0.98 4.22 8.60
N SER A 214 -2.26 3.83 8.61
CA SER A 214 -2.75 2.54 8.12
C SER A 214 -2.08 1.32 8.76
N ILE A 215 -1.60 1.47 10.00
CA ILE A 215 -1.01 0.39 10.81
C ILE A 215 -2.12 -0.38 11.54
N VAL A 216 -3.17 0.31 11.96
CA VAL A 216 -4.29 -0.25 12.73
C VAL A 216 -5.61 0.12 12.09
N GLU A 217 -6.51 -0.83 11.95
CA GLU A 217 -7.91 -0.61 11.59
C GLU A 217 -8.75 -0.45 12.86
N ILE A 218 -9.65 0.54 12.87
CA ILE A 218 -10.57 0.78 13.99
C ILE A 218 -12.00 0.64 13.48
N ASP A 219 -12.75 -0.29 14.06
CA ASP A 219 -14.15 -0.54 13.71
C ASP A 219 -15.10 0.60 14.17
N LYS A 220 -16.38 0.51 13.79
CA LYS A 220 -17.41 1.49 14.18
C LYS A 220 -17.68 1.54 15.69
N GLN A 221 -17.22 0.54 16.44
CA GLN A 221 -17.40 0.40 17.89
C GLN A 221 -16.15 0.88 18.66
N GLY A 222 -15.08 1.28 17.96
CA GLY A 222 -13.84 1.76 18.54
C GLY A 222 -12.83 0.65 18.89
N ASN A 223 -13.03 -0.58 18.41
CA ASN A 223 -12.07 -1.67 18.59
C ASN A 223 -11.02 -1.63 17.48
N ALA A 224 -9.76 -1.83 17.88
CA ALA A 224 -8.59 -1.76 17.04
C ALA A 224 -8.06 -3.16 16.71
N LYS A 225 -7.66 -3.36 15.45
CA LYS A 225 -6.97 -4.55 14.97
C LYS A 225 -5.77 -4.15 14.11
N LEU A 226 -4.66 -4.88 14.22
CA LEU A 226 -3.49 -4.64 13.37
C LEU A 226 -3.82 -4.99 11.91
N THR A 227 -3.55 -4.04 11.01
CA THR A 227 -3.65 -4.24 9.57
C THR A 227 -2.40 -4.99 9.14
N VAL A 228 -2.56 -6.23 8.66
CA VAL A 228 -1.45 -7.14 8.35
C VAL A 228 -0.60 -6.56 7.22
N TYR A 229 0.55 -5.97 7.57
CA TYR A 229 1.68 -5.80 6.68
C TYR A 229 2.81 -6.67 7.22
N ILE A 230 2.98 -7.85 6.60
CA ILE A 230 4.20 -8.64 6.66
C ILE A 230 5.12 -8.08 5.57
#